data_AF-A0A1Z4I2T0-F1
#
_entry.id   AF-A0A1Z4I2T0-F1
#
_cell.length_a   1.000
_cell.length_b   1.000
_cell.length_c   1.000
_cell.angle_alpha   90.00
_cell.angle_beta   90.00
_cell.angle_gamma   90.00
#
_symmetry.space_group_name_H-M   'P 1'
#
loop_
_entity.id
_entity.type
_entity.pdbx_description
1 polymer ?
#
loop_
_entity_poly.entity_id
_entity_poly.type
_entity_poly.pdbx_seq_one_letter_code
_entity_poly.pdbx_strand_id
1 'polypeptide(L)'
;MQLKPLSLLAGAIALTLTTTPFAVHAQTNSSAASVIAQGARKGPWESLGLSNEQKSRIKQIMDNSRTQIEAVFTPEQKAKLEAARQARQAQRQQGQRPQAGRRGNVADLNLTQDQKNRIKSIRQSSKQQIEAVLTPEQRAKLQELKANRRQRWQQRQNNQTPPQS
;
A
#
# COMPACT_ATOMS: atom_id res chain seq x y z
N MET A 1 -8.57 -32.86 49.91
CA MET A 1 -9.20 -31.92 50.85
C MET A 1 -8.40 -30.64 50.85
N GLN A 2 -9.09 -29.51 50.70
CA GLN A 2 -8.52 -28.17 50.61
C GLN A 2 -8.14 -27.67 52.01
N LEU A 3 -6.98 -27.03 52.15
CA LEU A 3 -6.68 -26.18 53.30
C LEU A 3 -6.09 -24.84 52.82
N LYS A 4 -6.85 -23.79 53.08
CA LYS A 4 -6.45 -22.39 53.32
C LYS A 4 -6.95 -22.08 54.76
N PRO A 5 -6.69 -20.93 55.42
CA PRO A 5 -5.86 -19.74 55.09
C PRO A 5 -4.99 -19.28 56.31
N LEU A 6 -4.23 -18.18 56.18
CA LEU A 6 -4.31 -17.00 57.07
C LEU A 6 -3.24 -15.94 56.75
N SER A 7 -3.71 -14.69 56.72
CA SER A 7 -2.98 -13.43 56.53
C SER A 7 -2.02 -13.08 57.67
N LEU A 8 -1.00 -12.27 57.37
CA LEU A 8 -0.45 -11.29 58.32
C LEU A 8 -0.02 -10.00 57.60
N LEU A 9 -0.53 -8.89 58.13
CA LEU A 9 -0.16 -7.49 57.86
C LEU A 9 1.29 -7.19 58.30
N ALA A 10 1.95 -6.27 57.59
CA ALA A 10 2.87 -5.21 58.05
C ALA A 10 3.85 -4.89 56.91
N GLY A 11 4.25 -3.67 56.58
CA GLY A 11 4.02 -2.35 57.16
C GLY A 11 4.52 -1.29 56.17
N ALA A 12 4.06 -0.06 56.33
CA ALA A 12 4.48 1.08 55.54
C ALA A 12 5.83 1.62 56.03
N ILE A 13 6.76 1.90 55.11
CA ILE A 13 7.79 2.93 55.29
C ILE A 13 7.93 3.69 53.97
N ALA A 14 7.53 4.96 53.99
CA ALA A 14 7.85 5.93 52.95
C ALA A 14 9.25 6.49 53.23
N LEU A 15 10.15 6.42 52.24
CA LEU A 15 11.39 7.18 52.20
C LEU A 15 11.55 7.77 50.80
N THR A 16 11.22 9.06 50.68
CA THR A 16 11.48 9.87 49.50
C THR A 16 12.95 10.30 49.51
N LEU A 17 13.73 9.86 48.54
CA LEU A 17 15.00 10.51 48.20
C LEU A 17 14.85 11.22 46.85
N THR A 18 14.78 12.55 46.91
CA THR A 18 14.97 13.46 45.80
C THR A 18 16.44 13.44 45.40
N THR A 19 16.77 12.85 44.25
CA THR A 19 18.06 13.09 43.59
C THR A 19 17.78 13.74 42.24
N THR A 20 18.22 14.99 42.14
CA THR A 20 18.19 15.83 40.95
C THR A 20 19.10 15.23 39.87
N PRO A 21 18.60 14.88 38.67
CA PRO A 21 19.50 14.55 37.57
C PRO A 21 20.14 15.83 37.02
N PHE A 22 21.47 15.84 36.94
CA PHE A 22 22.22 16.79 36.12
C PHE A 22 21.78 16.63 34.66
N ALA A 23 21.05 17.61 34.14
CA ALA A 23 20.74 17.68 32.72
C ALA A 23 21.96 18.21 31.97
N VAL A 24 22.63 17.34 31.21
CA VAL A 24 23.58 17.76 30.18
C VAL A 24 22.77 18.34 29.03
N HIS A 25 22.74 19.67 28.93
CA HIS A 25 22.22 20.40 27.77
C HIS A 25 23.27 20.37 26.65
N ALA A 26 23.25 19.33 25.81
CA ALA A 26 23.91 19.37 24.52
C ALA A 26 22.99 20.12 23.54
N GLN A 27 23.15 21.44 23.48
CA GLN A 27 22.46 22.31 22.54
C GLN A 27 23.15 22.24 21.18
N THR A 28 22.69 21.34 20.31
CA THR A 28 22.94 21.47 18.88
C THR A 28 21.66 22.00 18.23
N ASN A 29 21.74 23.26 17.79
CA ASN A 29 20.72 23.92 17.02
C ASN A 29 20.44 23.13 15.73
N SER A 30 19.44 22.24 15.76
CA SER A 30 18.79 21.72 14.57
C SER A 30 17.44 22.40 14.43
N SER A 31 17.49 23.64 13.94
CA SER A 31 16.32 24.35 13.45
C SER A 31 15.58 23.47 12.44
N ALA A 32 14.32 23.16 12.75
CA ALA A 32 13.31 22.65 11.83
C ALA A 32 13.70 21.37 11.05
N ALA A 33 13.84 20.25 11.75
CA ALA A 33 13.49 18.98 11.15
C ALA A 33 12.03 19.08 10.72
N SER A 34 11.88 19.19 9.41
CA SER A 34 10.70 19.66 8.74
C SER A 34 9.49 18.84 9.16
N VAL A 35 8.39 19.53 9.46
CA VAL A 35 7.04 18.97 9.44
C VAL A 35 6.80 18.44 8.02
N ILE A 36 7.28 17.23 7.78
CA ILE A 36 7.00 16.44 6.61
C ILE A 36 6.31 15.17 7.12
N ALA A 37 5.18 15.39 7.81
CA ALA A 37 4.02 14.55 7.54
C ALA A 37 3.52 14.91 6.12
N GLN A 38 4.34 14.68 5.09
CA GLN A 38 3.87 14.66 3.71
C GLN A 38 2.89 13.51 3.67
N GLY A 39 1.60 13.87 3.78
CA GLY A 39 0.49 12.94 3.86
C GLY A 39 0.70 11.85 2.83
N ALA A 40 0.93 10.62 3.30
CA ALA A 40 0.89 9.43 2.47
C ALA A 40 -0.39 9.56 1.66
N ARG A 41 -0.26 9.88 0.36
CA ARG A 41 -1.41 10.20 -0.48
C ARG A 41 -2.31 8.99 -0.40
N LYS A 42 -3.38 9.10 0.40
CA LYS A 42 -4.35 8.04 0.62
C LYS A 42 -4.80 7.61 -0.77
N GLY A 43 -4.56 6.33 -1.07
CA GLY A 43 -4.92 5.82 -2.37
C GLY A 43 -6.43 5.98 -2.60
N PRO A 44 -6.88 5.82 -3.84
CA PRO A 44 -8.29 5.94 -4.19
C PRO A 44 -9.20 5.05 -3.31
N TRP A 45 -8.68 3.90 -2.87
CA TRP A 45 -9.39 2.92 -2.03
C TRP A 45 -9.55 3.37 -0.58
N GLU A 46 -8.54 4.02 -0.02
CA GLU A 46 -8.52 4.52 1.34
C GLU A 46 -9.54 5.64 1.56
N SER A 47 -9.89 6.36 0.49
CA SER A 47 -10.93 7.39 0.53
C SER A 47 -12.36 6.84 0.55
N LEU A 48 -12.56 5.53 0.30
CA LEU A 48 -13.88 4.89 0.28
C LEU A 48 -14.42 4.55 1.67
N GLY A 49 -13.62 4.69 2.73
CA GLY A 49 -14.07 4.35 4.09
C GLY A 49 -14.40 2.87 4.25
N LEU A 50 -13.58 1.98 3.68
CA LEU A 50 -13.80 0.54 3.73
C LEU A 50 -13.70 -0.01 5.16
N SER A 51 -14.61 -0.91 5.53
CA SER A 51 -14.50 -1.69 6.77
C SER A 51 -13.31 -2.65 6.73
N ASN A 52 -12.92 -3.19 7.88
CA ASN A 52 -11.81 -4.16 7.95
C ASN A 52 -12.16 -5.46 7.22
N GLU A 53 -13.41 -5.89 7.29
CA GLU A 53 -13.95 -7.06 6.60
C GLU A 53 -13.93 -6.83 5.08
N GLN A 54 -14.35 -5.66 4.62
CA GLN A 54 -14.29 -5.29 3.20
C GLN A 54 -12.84 -5.29 2.69
N LYS A 55 -11.90 -4.69 3.44
CA LYS A 55 -10.48 -4.70 3.09
C LYS A 55 -9.93 -6.12 3.00
N SER A 56 -10.28 -6.99 3.94
CA SER A 56 -9.87 -8.40 3.95
C SER A 56 -10.39 -9.13 2.71
N ARG A 57 -11.69 -9.00 2.40
CA ARG A 57 -12.29 -9.62 1.20
C ARG A 57 -11.66 -9.11 -0.09
N ILE A 58 -11.44 -7.80 -0.21
CA ILE A 58 -10.79 -7.19 -1.38
C ILE A 58 -9.37 -7.73 -1.53
N LYS A 59 -8.60 -7.84 -0.43
CA LYS A 59 -7.26 -8.43 -0.44
C LYS A 59 -7.30 -9.87 -0.96
N GLN A 60 -8.22 -10.69 -0.46
CA GLN A 60 -8.37 -12.09 -0.92
C GLN A 60 -8.69 -12.17 -2.42
N ILE A 61 -9.59 -11.31 -2.92
CA ILE A 61 -9.93 -11.23 -4.35
C ILE A 61 -8.71 -10.84 -5.18
N MET A 62 -7.93 -9.84 -4.72
CA MET A 62 -6.72 -9.40 -5.40
C MET A 62 -5.63 -10.48 -5.41
N ASP A 63 -5.43 -11.18 -4.30
CA ASP A 63 -4.46 -12.27 -4.18
C ASP A 63 -4.85 -13.43 -5.12
N ASN A 64 -6.12 -13.81 -5.15
CA ASN A 64 -6.61 -14.85 -6.07
C ASN A 64 -6.43 -14.44 -7.53
N SER A 65 -6.82 -13.21 -7.89
CA SER A 65 -6.63 -12.67 -9.24
C SER A 65 -5.16 -12.68 -9.66
N ARG A 66 -4.25 -12.34 -8.73
CA ARG A 66 -2.82 -12.39 -8.97
C ARG A 66 -2.34 -13.81 -9.24
N THR A 67 -2.73 -14.80 -8.44
CA THR A 67 -2.38 -16.21 -8.66
C THR A 67 -2.87 -16.70 -10.02
N GLN A 68 -4.11 -16.35 -10.40
CA GLN A 68 -4.66 -16.70 -11.71
C GLN A 68 -3.87 -16.06 -12.86
N ILE A 69 -3.46 -14.80 -12.72
CA ILE A 69 -2.61 -14.11 -13.71
C ILE A 69 -1.24 -14.77 -13.80
N GLU A 70 -0.62 -15.09 -12.67
CA GLU A 70 0.68 -15.76 -12.63
C GLU A 70 0.63 -17.13 -13.34
N ALA A 71 -0.49 -17.85 -13.25
CA ALA A 71 -0.70 -19.10 -13.98
C ALA A 71 -0.79 -18.95 -15.51
N VAL A 72 -1.00 -17.74 -16.04
CA VAL A 72 -1.02 -17.47 -17.49
C VAL A 72 0.38 -17.42 -18.10
N PHE A 73 1.40 -17.15 -17.28
CA PHE A 73 2.78 -16.97 -17.75
C PHE A 73 3.54 -18.28 -17.88
N THR A 74 4.45 -18.32 -18.85
CA THR A 74 5.42 -19.42 -18.99
C THR A 74 6.45 -19.40 -17.85
N PRO A 75 7.15 -20.53 -17.59
CA PRO A 75 8.24 -20.55 -16.60
C PRO A 75 9.31 -19.48 -16.85
N GLU A 76 9.68 -19.26 -18.12
CA GLU A 76 10.65 -18.23 -18.51
C GLU A 76 10.16 -16.81 -18.23
N GLN A 77 8.88 -16.51 -18.54
CA GLN A 77 8.26 -15.22 -18.24
C GLN A 77 8.18 -14.97 -16.73
N LYS A 78 7.88 -16.02 -15.94
CA LYS A 78 7.90 -15.95 -14.47
C LYS A 78 9.30 -15.65 -13.94
N ALA A 79 10.32 -16.33 -14.44
CA ALA A 79 11.71 -16.09 -14.06
C ALA A 79 12.13 -14.63 -14.33
N LYS A 80 11.80 -14.09 -15.51
CA LYS A 80 12.04 -12.68 -15.85
C LYS A 80 11.34 -11.73 -14.87
N LEU A 81 10.09 -12.02 -14.50
CA LEU A 81 9.32 -11.19 -13.58
C LEU A 81 9.91 -11.20 -12.16
N GLU A 82 10.35 -12.36 -11.67
CA GLU A 82 11.01 -12.50 -10.37
C GLU A 82 12.37 -11.79 -10.35
N ALA A 83 13.20 -11.96 -11.37
CA ALA A 83 14.47 -11.22 -11.49
C ALA A 83 14.24 -9.70 -11.46
N ALA A 84 13.25 -9.21 -12.21
CA ALA A 84 12.88 -7.80 -12.19
C ALA A 84 12.34 -7.34 -10.82
N ARG A 85 11.68 -8.23 -10.06
CA ARG A 85 11.21 -7.94 -8.70
C ARG A 85 12.38 -7.84 -7.73
N GLN A 86 13.31 -8.79 -7.77
CA GLN A 86 14.51 -8.81 -6.94
C GLN A 86 15.39 -7.58 -7.19
N ALA A 87 15.64 -7.24 -8.46
CA ALA A 87 16.41 -6.05 -8.83
C ALA A 87 15.80 -4.76 -8.25
N ARG A 88 14.46 -4.63 -8.29
CA ARG A 88 13.76 -3.49 -7.66
C ARG A 88 13.86 -3.50 -6.14
N GLN A 89 13.84 -4.67 -5.53
CA GLN A 89 13.97 -4.81 -4.08
C GLN A 89 15.37 -4.38 -3.63
N ALA A 90 16.41 -4.82 -4.34
CA ALA A 90 17.78 -4.40 -4.09
C ALA A 90 17.97 -2.88 -4.26
N GLN A 91 17.44 -2.28 -5.34
CA GLN A 91 17.48 -0.82 -5.54
C GLN A 91 16.83 -0.06 -4.38
N ARG A 92 15.67 -0.53 -3.90
CA ARG A 92 14.99 0.08 -2.76
C ARG A 92 15.80 0.00 -1.47
N GLN A 93 16.48 -1.13 -1.22
CA GLN A 93 17.35 -1.29 -0.04
C GLN A 93 18.54 -0.33 -0.09
N GLN A 94 19.02 0.01 -1.29
CA GLN A 94 20.10 0.97 -1.50
C GLN A 94 19.61 2.44 -1.49
N GLY A 95 18.39 2.72 -1.05
CA GLY A 95 17.81 4.08 -1.03
C GLY A 95 17.49 4.65 -2.41
N GLN A 96 17.75 3.91 -3.49
CA GLN A 96 17.46 4.34 -4.85
C GLN A 96 15.96 4.19 -5.11
N ARG A 97 15.28 5.32 -5.39
CA ARG A 97 13.87 5.29 -5.81
C ARG A 97 13.80 4.69 -7.22
N PRO A 98 13.03 3.61 -7.43
CA PRO A 98 12.86 3.06 -8.77
C PRO A 98 12.32 4.14 -9.71
N GLN A 99 13.00 4.39 -10.82
CA GLN A 99 12.59 5.38 -11.81
C GLN A 99 11.13 5.14 -12.23
N ALA A 100 10.32 6.19 -12.20
CA ALA A 100 8.92 6.12 -12.60
C ALA A 100 8.84 5.66 -14.06
N GLY A 101 8.33 4.44 -14.30
CA GLY A 101 8.30 3.80 -15.62
C GLY A 101 9.00 2.45 -15.67
N ARG A 102 10.00 2.19 -14.81
CA ARG A 102 10.67 0.87 -14.67
C ARG A 102 9.92 -0.10 -13.74
N ARG A 103 8.60 0.01 -13.67
CA ARG A 103 7.77 -1.02 -12.99
C ARG A 103 7.71 -2.21 -13.92
N GLY A 104 8.71 -3.10 -13.84
CA GLY A 104 8.89 -4.33 -14.64
C GLY A 104 7.71 -4.59 -15.54
N ASN A 105 7.80 -4.04 -16.74
CA ASN A 105 6.63 -3.91 -17.57
C ASN A 105 6.25 -5.34 -17.95
N VAL A 106 5.02 -5.74 -17.64
CA VAL A 106 4.42 -6.93 -18.25
C VAL A 106 4.44 -6.84 -19.79
N ALA A 107 4.64 -5.64 -20.35
CA ALA A 107 4.89 -5.44 -21.77
C ALA A 107 6.24 -6.04 -22.25
N ASP A 108 7.25 -6.13 -21.38
CA ASP A 108 8.58 -6.69 -21.70
C ASP A 108 8.57 -8.24 -21.75
N LEU A 109 7.44 -8.86 -21.37
CA LEU A 109 7.28 -10.31 -21.34
C LEU A 109 6.87 -10.92 -22.69
N ASN A 110 6.72 -10.09 -23.74
CA ASN A 110 6.27 -10.52 -25.07
C ASN A 110 5.00 -11.39 -25.00
N LEU A 111 4.00 -10.92 -24.25
CA LEU A 111 2.76 -11.68 -24.02
C LEU A 111 2.02 -11.93 -25.33
N THR A 112 1.58 -13.18 -25.53
CA THR A 112 0.72 -13.54 -26.67
C THR A 112 -0.64 -12.85 -26.56
N GLN A 113 -1.38 -12.77 -27.67
CA GLN A 113 -2.72 -12.18 -27.64
C GLN A 113 -3.67 -12.95 -26.71
N ASP A 114 -3.56 -14.27 -26.66
CA ASP A 114 -4.36 -15.11 -25.77
C ASP A 114 -4.03 -14.87 -24.30
N GLN A 115 -2.75 -14.73 -23.96
CA GLN A 115 -2.33 -14.37 -22.60
C GLN A 115 -2.90 -13.01 -22.19
N LYS A 116 -2.83 -12.00 -23.08
CA LYS A 116 -3.42 -10.67 -22.84
C LYS A 116 -4.93 -10.75 -22.62
N ASN A 117 -5.64 -11.52 -23.43
CA ASN A 117 -7.08 -11.72 -23.32
C ASN A 117 -7.46 -12.41 -22.00
N ARG A 118 -6.74 -13.47 -21.61
CA ARG A 118 -6.94 -14.18 -20.34
C ARG A 118 -6.74 -13.26 -19.15
N ILE A 119 -5.65 -12.48 -19.15
CA ILE A 119 -5.35 -11.51 -18.08
C ILE A 119 -6.44 -10.43 -18.00
N LYS A 120 -6.91 -9.92 -19.15
CA LYS A 120 -8.01 -8.94 -19.19
C LYS A 120 -9.28 -9.51 -18.56
N SER A 121 -9.63 -10.75 -18.89
CA SER A 121 -10.80 -11.44 -18.33
C SER A 121 -10.68 -11.62 -16.82
N ILE A 122 -9.53 -12.10 -16.33
CA ILE A 122 -9.26 -12.26 -14.88
C ILE A 122 -9.39 -10.92 -14.15
N ARG A 123 -8.83 -9.84 -14.70
CA ARG A 123 -8.93 -8.50 -14.10
C ARG A 123 -10.36 -7.97 -14.09
N GLN A 124 -11.13 -8.23 -15.14
CA GLN A 124 -12.53 -7.82 -15.23
C GLN A 124 -13.39 -8.55 -14.19
N SER A 125 -13.20 -9.86 -14.05
CA SER A 125 -13.89 -10.67 -13.03
C SER A 125 -13.53 -10.21 -11.62
N SER A 126 -12.24 -10.02 -11.33
CA SER A 126 -11.77 -9.49 -10.03
C SER A 126 -12.38 -8.12 -9.72
N LYS A 127 -12.47 -7.23 -10.72
CA LYS A 127 -13.11 -5.92 -10.56
C LYS A 127 -14.59 -6.04 -10.19
N GLN A 128 -15.35 -6.93 -10.85
CA GLN A 128 -16.75 -7.16 -10.55
C GLN A 128 -16.94 -7.71 -9.13
N GLN A 129 -16.10 -8.66 -8.72
CA GLN A 129 -16.11 -9.20 -7.36
C GLN A 129 -15.82 -8.12 -6.31
N ILE A 130 -14.84 -7.23 -6.57
CA ILE A 130 -14.55 -6.11 -5.68
C ILE A 130 -15.74 -5.14 -5.62
N GLU A 131 -16.33 -4.79 -6.76
CA GLU A 131 -17.51 -3.91 -6.80
C GLU A 131 -18.67 -4.52 -5.99
N ALA A 132 -18.85 -5.84 -6.01
CA ALA A 132 -19.86 -6.53 -5.20
C ALA A 132 -19.63 -6.41 -3.68
N VAL A 133 -18.39 -6.22 -3.21
CA VAL A 133 -18.06 -6.02 -1.78
C VAL A 133 -18.41 -4.60 -1.29
N LEU A 134 -18.53 -3.64 -2.19
CA LEU A 134 -18.80 -2.24 -1.87
C LEU A 134 -20.29 -1.97 -1.70
N THR A 135 -20.63 -1.03 -0.81
CA THR A 135 -21.98 -0.46 -0.70
C THR A 135 -22.32 0.41 -1.92
N PRO A 136 -23.62 0.69 -2.20
CA PRO A 136 -24.01 1.58 -3.28
C PRO A 136 -23.32 2.95 -3.23
N GLU A 137 -23.19 3.55 -2.04
CA GLU A 137 -22.57 4.85 -1.82
C GLU A 137 -21.07 4.80 -2.10
N GLN A 138 -20.39 3.73 -1.64
CA GLN A 138 -18.98 3.51 -1.92
C GLN A 138 -18.72 3.30 -3.42
N ARG A 139 -19.63 2.61 -4.14
CA ARG A 139 -19.55 2.46 -5.61
C ARG A 139 -19.69 3.80 -6.32
N ALA A 140 -20.66 4.63 -5.92
CA ALA A 140 -20.84 5.96 -6.48
C ALA A 140 -19.58 6.81 -6.33
N LYS A 141 -19.02 6.86 -5.11
CA LYS A 141 -17.75 7.55 -4.83
C LYS A 141 -16.58 7.00 -5.66
N LEU A 142 -16.50 5.68 -5.82
CA LEU A 142 -15.47 5.07 -6.67
C LEU A 142 -15.61 5.50 -8.14
N GLN A 143 -16.83 5.62 -8.67
CA GLN A 143 -17.06 6.10 -10.04
C GLN A 143 -16.65 7.57 -10.21
N GLU A 144 -16.98 8.42 -9.25
CA GLU A 144 -16.56 9.82 -9.24
C GLU A 144 -15.02 9.94 -9.24
N LEU A 145 -14.35 9.19 -8.37
CA LEU A 145 -12.88 9.14 -8.32
C LEU A 145 -12.26 8.65 -9.64
N LYS A 146 -12.90 7.70 -10.33
CA LYS A 146 -12.49 7.21 -11.65
C LYS A 146 -12.67 8.30 -12.71
N ALA A 147 -13.80 9.01 -12.72
CA ALA A 147 -14.09 10.11 -13.64
C ALA A 147 -13.08 11.26 -13.46
N ASN A 148 -12.88 11.71 -12.22
CA ASN A 148 -11.94 12.76 -11.87
C ASN A 148 -10.50 12.41 -12.30
N ARG A 149 -10.11 11.13 -12.17
CA ARG A 149 -8.80 10.66 -12.66
C ARG A 149 -8.70 10.73 -14.18
N ARG A 150 -9.76 10.35 -14.91
CA ARG A 150 -9.80 10.38 -16.37
C ARG A 150 -9.68 11.82 -16.89
N GLN A 151 -10.43 12.75 -16.31
CA GLN A 151 -10.36 14.17 -16.66
C GLN A 151 -8.96 14.75 -16.44
N ARG A 152 -8.35 14.47 -15.27
CA ARG A 152 -6.96 14.90 -15.01
C ARG A 152 -5.97 14.31 -16.02
N TRP A 153 -6.17 13.08 -16.46
CA TRP A 153 -5.32 12.47 -17.48
C TRP A 153 -5.49 13.15 -18.84
N GLN A 154 -6.73 13.45 -19.25
CA GLN A 154 -7.02 14.17 -20.50
C GLN A 154 -6.43 15.59 -20.49
N GLN A 155 -6.59 16.35 -19.41
CA GLN A 155 -6.00 17.68 -19.26
C GLN A 155 -4.47 17.64 -19.41
N ARG A 156 -3.82 16.63 -18.81
CA ARG A 156 -2.37 16.46 -18.95
C ARG A 156 -1.95 16.15 -20.37
N GLN A 157 -2.76 15.42 -21.14
CA GLN A 157 -2.47 15.16 -22.56
C GLN A 157 -2.61 16.43 -23.39
N ASN A 158 -3.71 17.17 -23.21
CA ASN A 158 -3.95 18.41 -23.94
C ASN A 158 -2.88 19.47 -23.69
N ASN A 159 -2.39 19.58 -22.44
CA ASN A 159 -1.29 20.49 -22.10
C ASN A 159 0.11 20.04 -22.57
N GLN A 160 0.26 18.80 -23.09
CA GLN A 160 1.54 18.28 -23.61
C GLN A 160 1.63 18.33 -25.14
N THR A 161 0.53 18.58 -25.85
CA THR A 161 0.52 18.89 -27.29
C THR A 161 0.66 20.40 -27.49
N PRO A 162 1.81 20.93 -27.97
CA PRO A 162 1.90 22.35 -28.33
C PRO A 162 0.92 22.64 -29.49
N PRO A 163 0.33 23.85 -29.56
CA PRO A 163 -0.48 24.24 -30.70
C PRO A 163 0.37 24.15 -31.97
N GLN A 164 -0.08 23.34 -32.93
CA GLN A 164 0.48 23.36 -34.29
C GLN A 164 0.15 24.76 -34.85
N SER A 165 1.19 25.59 -34.98
CA SER A 165 1.11 26.91 -35.63
C SER A 165 1.51 26.77 -37.08
#